data_AF-A0AAE4V5I3-F1
#
_entry.id   AF-A0AAE4V5I3-F1
#
_cell.length_a   1.000
_cell.length_b   1.000
_cell.length_c   1.000
_cell.angle_alpha   90.00
_cell.angle_beta   90.00
_cell.angle_gamma   90.00
#
_symmetry.space_group_name_H-M   'P 1'
#
loop_
_entity.id
_entity.type
_entity.pdbx_description
1 polymer ?
#
loop_
_entity_poly.entity_id
_entity_poly.type
_entity_poly.pdbx_seq_one_letter_code
_entity_poly.pdbx_strand_id
1 'polypeptide(L)'
;MPLPMSPLDSMFLLGESREHPMHVGGVEIFQPPEGADTHDIRAMLDRALAESTGTIAPKLAKRARRSLSSFGQWSWETVDELDLEHHIRHDALPAPGTEAELMALCSRLHESLLDRSRPLWEMHLIEGLSDGRFAVYTKIHHSVADGVTAMKMLRNALSEDSEERDMPAPWERAHTRPPRAQSSGGFSLSNLAGATLRTARDTAGDVAGLVPALAGTITRAFRDKGGPLALSAPRTPFNVPITGARQFAAQSWPLERLRLVAKLSDSTINDVVLAMSSGALRSYLEDHDALPAEPLVAMVPVSLQNQRQAATGNNIGVLMCNLGTHQPDAADRLDTIRTSMCEGKEALESMSATQILAMSAVGAAPVGASMLFGHNSRLRPPFNLIISNVPGPSSPLYWNGA
;
A
#
# COMPACT_ATOMS: atom_id res chain seq x y z
N MET A 1 27.20 -11.12 5.56
CA MET A 1 27.42 -9.66 5.64
C MET A 1 26.07 -8.98 5.54
N PRO A 2 25.71 -8.07 6.45
CA PRO A 2 24.40 -7.39 6.41
C PRO A 2 24.24 -6.65 5.09
N LEU A 3 23.10 -6.82 4.44
CA LEU A 3 22.82 -6.17 3.15
C LEU A 3 22.36 -4.73 3.42
N PRO A 4 22.91 -3.72 2.71
CA PRO A 4 22.45 -2.34 2.90
C PRO A 4 20.96 -2.24 2.57
N MET A 5 20.19 -1.63 3.47
CA MET A 5 18.77 -1.35 3.26
C MET A 5 18.61 -0.19 2.27
N SER A 6 17.56 -0.21 1.45
CA SER A 6 17.32 0.91 0.55
C SER A 6 16.98 2.20 1.36
N PRO A 7 17.25 3.40 0.82
CA PRO A 7 16.89 4.64 1.49
C PRO A 7 15.38 4.76 1.76
N LEU A 8 14.54 4.28 0.84
CA LEU A 8 13.08 4.31 0.98
C LEU A 8 12.62 3.42 2.13
N ASP A 9 13.10 2.17 2.19
CA ASP A 9 12.76 1.22 3.26
C ASP A 9 13.24 1.74 4.63
N SER A 10 14.42 2.36 4.66
CA SER A 10 14.99 2.97 5.87
C SER A 10 14.15 4.16 6.36
N MET A 11 13.58 4.94 5.45
CA MET A 11 12.72 6.08 5.78
C MET A 11 11.45 5.63 6.53
N PHE A 12 10.83 4.51 6.13
CA PHE A 12 9.67 3.97 6.85
C PHE A 12 10.02 3.60 8.30
N LEU A 13 11.18 2.97 8.52
CA LEU A 13 11.65 2.62 9.88
C LEU A 13 12.02 3.84 10.73
N LEU A 14 12.53 4.90 10.11
CA LEU A 14 12.91 6.14 10.78
C LEU A 14 11.68 7.01 11.10
N GLY A 15 10.68 7.02 10.22
CA GLY A 15 9.45 7.80 10.38
C GLY A 15 8.37 7.12 11.24
N GLU A 16 8.50 5.83 11.54
CA GLU A 16 7.55 5.11 12.37
C GLU A 16 7.60 5.58 13.84
N SER A 17 6.42 5.83 14.40
CA SER A 17 6.20 6.16 15.82
C SER A 17 5.05 5.32 16.39
N ARG A 18 4.81 5.40 17.71
CA ARG A 18 3.66 4.74 18.34
C ARG A 18 2.32 5.21 17.74
N GLU A 19 2.25 6.48 17.38
CA GLU A 19 1.07 7.12 16.77
C GLU A 19 0.97 6.84 15.27
N HIS A 20 2.09 6.53 14.62
CA HIS A 20 2.17 6.25 13.18
C HIS A 20 2.95 4.95 12.93
N PRO A 21 2.36 3.77 13.24
CA PRO A 21 2.90 2.49 12.78
C PRO A 21 3.00 2.48 11.24
N MET A 22 4.10 1.95 10.70
CA MET A 22 4.40 2.00 9.27
C MET A 22 4.26 0.61 8.64
N HIS A 23 3.16 -0.07 8.96
CA HIS A 23 2.80 -1.37 8.41
C HIS A 23 1.52 -1.31 7.58
N VAL A 24 1.43 -2.21 6.60
CA VAL A 24 0.21 -2.49 5.84
C VAL A 24 -0.49 -3.71 6.44
N GLY A 25 -1.82 -3.74 6.28
CA GLY A 25 -2.66 -4.86 6.66
C GLY A 25 -3.49 -5.35 5.48
N GLY A 26 -3.71 -6.66 5.40
CA GLY A 26 -4.69 -7.31 4.52
C GLY A 26 -5.63 -8.18 5.35
N VAL A 27 -6.92 -8.20 4.99
CA VAL A 27 -7.90 -9.14 5.54
C VAL A 27 -8.44 -9.95 4.39
N GLU A 28 -8.18 -11.24 4.42
CA GLU A 28 -8.75 -12.23 3.51
C GLU A 28 -9.88 -12.97 4.22
N ILE A 29 -11.01 -13.19 3.55
CA ILE A 29 -12.13 -13.95 4.11
C ILE A 29 -12.40 -15.14 3.18
N PHE A 30 -12.35 -16.34 3.75
CA PHE A 30 -12.44 -17.60 3.02
C PHE A 30 -13.76 -18.30 3.32
N GLN A 31 -14.26 -19.04 2.33
CA GLN A 31 -15.38 -19.95 2.53
C GLN A 31 -14.79 -21.34 2.79
N PRO A 32 -15.25 -22.10 3.79
CA PRO A 32 -14.73 -23.44 3.97
C PRO A 32 -15.05 -24.32 2.75
N PRO A 33 -14.24 -25.36 2.46
CA PRO A 33 -14.56 -26.35 1.44
C PRO A 33 -15.96 -26.95 1.68
N GLU A 34 -16.62 -27.41 0.61
CA GLU A 34 -17.96 -27.98 0.74
C GLU A 34 -17.97 -29.15 1.74
N GLY A 35 -18.84 -29.06 2.75
CA GLY A 35 -18.98 -30.06 3.80
C GLY A 35 -17.99 -29.94 4.96
N ALA A 36 -17.07 -28.97 4.93
CA ALA A 36 -16.15 -28.71 6.04
C ALA A 36 -16.85 -27.98 7.20
N ASP A 37 -16.50 -28.35 8.42
CA ASP A 37 -16.92 -27.65 9.63
C ASP A 37 -15.78 -26.85 10.28
N THR A 38 -16.04 -26.23 11.43
CA THR A 38 -15.02 -25.44 12.16
C THR A 38 -13.82 -26.29 12.61
N HIS A 39 -14.01 -27.58 12.91
CA HIS A 39 -12.92 -28.47 13.26
C HIS A 39 -12.01 -28.73 12.06
N ASP A 40 -12.58 -28.92 10.87
CA ASP A 40 -11.81 -29.10 9.64
C ASP A 40 -10.98 -27.86 9.29
N ILE A 41 -11.56 -26.65 9.45
CA ILE A 41 -10.83 -25.38 9.26
C ILE A 41 -9.64 -25.33 10.23
N ARG A 42 -9.87 -25.60 11.51
CA ARG A 42 -8.80 -25.59 12.52
C ARG A 42 -7.73 -26.63 12.22
N ALA A 43 -8.11 -27.84 11.82
CA ALA A 43 -7.16 -28.89 11.45
C ALA A 43 -6.33 -28.50 10.22
N MET A 44 -6.93 -27.85 9.22
CA MET A 44 -6.22 -27.32 8.05
C MET A 44 -5.17 -26.27 8.46
N LEU A 45 -5.53 -25.39 9.39
CA LEU A 45 -4.64 -24.36 9.92
C LEU A 45 -3.50 -24.94 10.78
N ASP A 46 -3.82 -25.84 11.70
CA ASP A 46 -2.83 -26.54 12.54
C ASP A 46 -1.88 -27.36 11.68
N ARG A 47 -2.38 -27.98 10.61
CA ARG A 47 -1.56 -28.69 9.62
C ARG A 47 -0.63 -27.73 8.88
N ALA A 48 -1.11 -26.58 8.41
CA ALA A 48 -0.26 -25.58 7.75
C ALA A 48 0.87 -25.09 8.67
N LEU A 49 0.62 -24.97 9.99
CA LEU A 49 1.63 -24.61 10.98
C LEU A 49 2.64 -25.75 11.24
N ALA A 50 2.15 -26.97 11.46
CA ALA A 50 2.97 -28.12 11.83
C ALA A 50 3.79 -28.67 10.66
N GLU A 51 3.20 -28.66 9.46
CA GLU A 51 3.80 -29.17 8.22
C GLU A 51 4.48 -28.07 7.41
N SER A 52 4.71 -26.88 7.99
CA SER A 52 5.50 -25.84 7.34
C SER A 52 6.95 -26.32 7.17
N THR A 53 7.15 -27.03 6.07
CA THR A 53 8.38 -27.67 5.61
C THR A 53 9.00 -26.89 4.47
N GLY A 54 8.28 -25.89 3.95
CA GLY A 54 8.73 -25.01 2.89
C GLY A 54 9.78 -24.02 3.40
N THR A 55 10.75 -23.70 2.55
CA THR A 55 11.66 -22.58 2.83
C THR A 55 10.83 -21.30 2.90
N ILE A 56 10.86 -20.60 4.04
CA ILE A 56 10.19 -19.30 4.22
C ILE A 56 10.52 -18.35 3.04
N ALA A 57 9.52 -17.58 2.62
CA ALA A 57 9.71 -16.56 1.61
C ALA A 57 10.91 -15.67 1.98
N PRO A 58 11.91 -15.45 1.11
CA PRO A 58 13.17 -14.80 1.52
C PRO A 58 12.99 -13.36 2.01
N LYS A 59 11.85 -12.72 1.73
CA LYS A 59 11.49 -11.41 2.29
C LYS A 59 11.00 -11.51 3.74
N LEU A 60 10.24 -12.55 4.07
CA LEU A 60 9.68 -12.80 5.40
C LEU A 60 10.72 -13.37 6.38
N ALA A 61 11.84 -13.87 5.88
CA ALA A 61 12.99 -14.30 6.68
C ALA A 61 13.98 -13.15 6.98
N LYS A 62 13.64 -11.88 6.71
CA LYS A 62 14.54 -10.74 6.91
C LYS A 62 14.09 -9.87 8.08
N ARG A 63 15.04 -9.52 8.95
CA ARG A 63 14.84 -8.52 10.00
C ARG A 63 15.70 -7.28 9.77
N ALA A 64 15.19 -6.14 10.23
CA ALA A 64 15.91 -4.87 10.17
C ALA A 64 16.91 -4.78 11.35
N ARG A 65 18.18 -4.50 11.06
CA ARG A 65 19.24 -4.39 12.07
C ARG A 65 20.10 -3.15 11.86
N ARG A 66 20.49 -2.52 12.97
CA ARG A 66 21.56 -1.52 13.05
C ARG A 66 22.74 -2.11 13.81
N SER A 67 23.95 -1.87 13.34
CA SER A 67 25.17 -2.30 14.02
C SER A 67 26.29 -1.28 13.84
N LEU A 68 27.36 -1.42 14.63
CA LEU A 68 28.58 -0.66 14.41
C LEU A 68 29.20 -0.99 13.04
N SER A 69 29.07 -2.25 12.59
CA SER A 69 29.53 -2.67 11.26
C SER A 69 28.73 -2.07 10.11
N SER A 70 27.50 -1.61 10.35
CA SER A 70 26.71 -0.82 9.39
C SER A 70 26.88 0.69 9.59
N PHE A 71 27.83 1.14 10.43
CA PHE A 71 28.00 2.55 10.81
C PHE A 71 26.69 3.20 11.30
N GLY A 72 25.86 2.42 11.98
CA GLY A 72 24.56 2.88 12.47
C GLY A 72 23.48 3.02 11.40
N GLN A 73 23.75 2.62 10.14
CA GLN A 73 22.74 2.54 9.08
C GLN A 73 21.85 1.31 9.26
N TRP A 74 20.62 1.37 8.75
CA TRP A 74 19.75 0.21 8.66
C TRP A 74 20.26 -0.78 7.61
N SER A 75 20.17 -2.06 7.95
CA SER A 75 20.57 -3.16 7.08
C SER A 75 19.64 -4.35 7.28
N TRP A 76 19.55 -5.18 6.24
CA TRP A 76 18.82 -6.44 6.29
C TRP A 76 19.73 -7.56 6.76
N GLU A 77 19.23 -8.34 7.72
CA GLU A 77 19.83 -9.59 8.16
C GLU A 77 18.83 -10.72 7.89
N THR A 78 19.28 -11.77 7.20
CA THR A 78 18.50 -12.99 7.03
C THR A 78 18.56 -13.80 8.33
N VAL A 79 17.41 -14.26 8.79
CA VAL A 79 17.26 -15.14 9.95
C VAL A 79 17.19 -16.58 9.45
N ASP A 80 18.04 -17.44 10.02
CA ASP A 80 18.12 -18.86 9.62
C ASP A 80 16.99 -19.70 10.23
N GLU A 81 16.60 -19.40 11.48
CA GLU A 81 15.51 -20.08 12.20
C GLU A 81 14.41 -19.06 12.57
N LEU A 82 13.22 -19.26 12.00
CA LEU A 82 12.07 -18.40 12.27
C LEU A 82 11.18 -19.04 13.34
N ASP A 83 10.93 -18.29 14.42
CA ASP A 83 9.92 -18.62 15.43
C ASP A 83 8.51 -18.37 14.85
N LEU A 84 7.91 -19.39 14.23
CA LEU A 84 6.61 -19.30 13.58
C LEU A 84 5.47 -19.01 14.57
N GLU A 85 5.54 -19.54 15.79
CA GLU A 85 4.52 -19.29 16.83
C GLU A 85 4.45 -17.82 17.26
N HIS A 86 5.54 -17.07 17.09
CA HIS A 86 5.51 -15.62 17.28
C HIS A 86 4.74 -14.91 16.16
N HIS A 87 5.03 -15.27 14.91
CA HIS A 87 4.55 -14.55 13.73
C HIS A 87 3.15 -14.98 13.34
N ILE A 88 2.73 -16.21 13.68
CA ILE A 88 1.44 -16.76 13.31
C ILE A 88 0.64 -17.00 14.57
N ARG A 89 -0.52 -16.36 14.65
CA ARG A 89 -1.43 -16.44 15.79
C ARG A 89 -2.76 -16.99 15.35
N HIS A 90 -3.40 -17.71 16.25
CA HIS A 90 -4.77 -18.16 16.12
C HIS A 90 -5.64 -17.33 17.05
N ASP A 91 -6.68 -16.73 16.49
CA ASP A 91 -7.64 -15.88 17.18
C ASP A 91 -9.06 -16.40 16.92
N ALA A 92 -9.97 -16.14 17.85
CA ALA A 92 -11.38 -16.44 17.69
C ALA A 92 -12.21 -15.18 17.95
N LEU A 93 -13.24 -14.96 17.13
CA LEU A 93 -14.15 -13.84 17.32
C LEU A 93 -15.07 -14.07 18.51
N PRO A 94 -15.36 -13.03 19.31
CA PRO A 94 -16.41 -13.11 20.31
C PRO A 94 -17.78 -13.25 19.62
N ALA A 95 -18.73 -13.90 20.28
CA ALA A 95 -20.12 -13.91 19.83
C ALA A 95 -20.64 -12.45 19.73
N PRO A 96 -21.42 -12.09 18.69
CA PRO A 96 -22.05 -12.98 17.71
C PRO A 96 -21.17 -13.39 16.51
N GLY A 97 -19.94 -12.90 16.37
CA GLY A 97 -19.06 -13.29 15.26
C GLY A 97 -19.49 -12.70 13.91
N THR A 98 -19.93 -11.45 13.86
CA THR A 98 -20.23 -10.77 12.59
C THR A 98 -18.98 -10.13 12.01
N GLU A 99 -19.10 -9.60 10.79
CA GLU A 99 -18.04 -8.79 10.18
C GLU A 99 -17.67 -7.58 11.06
N ALA A 100 -18.58 -7.06 11.89
CA ALA A 100 -18.27 -5.98 12.82
C ALA A 100 -17.26 -6.41 13.89
N GLU A 101 -17.42 -7.60 14.48
CA GLU A 101 -16.44 -8.17 15.42
C GLU A 101 -15.10 -8.44 14.73
N LEU A 102 -15.11 -8.91 13.48
CA LEU A 102 -13.89 -9.09 12.69
C LEU A 102 -13.15 -7.76 12.48
N MET A 103 -13.86 -6.73 12.00
CA MET A 103 -13.28 -5.40 11.80
C MET A 103 -12.73 -4.81 13.11
N ALA A 104 -13.42 -5.03 14.24
CA ALA A 104 -12.95 -4.60 15.56
C ALA A 104 -11.69 -5.34 16.01
N LEU A 105 -11.57 -6.65 15.73
CA LEU A 105 -10.35 -7.40 15.99
C LEU A 105 -9.21 -6.88 15.10
N CYS A 106 -9.42 -6.77 13.78
CA CYS A 106 -8.43 -6.23 12.84
C CYS A 106 -7.97 -4.82 13.23
N SER A 107 -8.88 -3.97 13.72
CA SER A 107 -8.57 -2.64 14.25
C SER A 107 -7.54 -2.69 15.39
N ARG A 108 -7.77 -3.57 16.38
CA ARG A 108 -6.84 -3.76 17.51
C ARG A 108 -5.51 -4.36 17.07
N LEU A 109 -5.56 -5.35 16.18
CA LEU A 109 -4.36 -5.96 15.63
C LEU A 109 -3.55 -4.93 14.84
N HIS A 110 -4.18 -4.03 14.10
CA HIS A 110 -3.49 -3.01 13.30
C HIS A 110 -2.92 -1.84 14.12
N GLU A 111 -3.35 -1.66 15.37
CA GLU A 111 -2.82 -0.62 16.29
C GLU A 111 -1.40 -0.95 16.78
N SER A 112 -1.07 -2.23 17.01
CA SER A 112 0.22 -2.61 17.62
C SER A 112 1.39 -2.52 16.64
N LEU A 113 2.48 -1.91 17.10
CA LEU A 113 3.79 -1.92 16.42
C LEU A 113 4.34 -3.35 16.34
N LEU A 114 5.00 -3.66 15.23
CA LEU A 114 5.76 -4.90 15.04
C LEU A 114 7.08 -4.86 15.85
N ASP A 115 7.48 -6.01 16.40
CA ASP A 115 8.74 -6.15 17.12
C ASP A 115 9.95 -6.11 16.16
N ARG A 116 10.71 -5.01 16.22
CA ARG A 116 11.88 -4.78 15.37
C ARG A 116 13.07 -5.73 15.63
N SER A 117 13.02 -6.55 16.69
CA SER A 117 14.04 -7.58 16.93
C SER A 117 13.87 -8.82 16.05
N ARG A 118 12.74 -8.92 15.35
CA ARG A 118 12.29 -10.06 14.54
C ARG A 118 11.96 -9.61 13.10
N PRO A 119 11.76 -10.56 12.18
CA PRO A 119 11.18 -10.22 10.88
C PRO A 119 9.84 -9.50 11.05
N LEU A 120 9.66 -8.41 10.28
CA LEU A 120 8.60 -7.44 10.53
C LEU A 120 7.27 -7.81 9.85
N TRP A 121 6.66 -8.90 10.32
CA TRP A 121 5.34 -9.34 9.87
C TRP A 121 4.63 -10.20 10.92
N GLU A 122 3.30 -10.22 10.86
CA GLU A 122 2.42 -11.07 11.65
C GLU A 122 1.29 -11.58 10.76
N MET A 123 0.78 -12.77 11.07
CA MET A 123 -0.40 -13.36 10.46
C MET A 123 -1.32 -13.89 11.54
N HIS A 124 -2.61 -13.61 11.40
CA HIS A 124 -3.64 -14.00 12.34
C HIS A 124 -4.69 -14.81 11.61
N LEU A 125 -4.85 -16.05 12.03
CA LEU A 125 -5.88 -16.97 11.56
C LEU A 125 -7.07 -16.80 12.49
N ILE A 126 -8.19 -16.32 11.95
CA ILE A 126 -9.33 -15.85 12.72
C ILE A 126 -10.54 -16.74 12.44
N GLU A 127 -10.99 -17.48 13.45
CA GLU A 127 -12.20 -18.31 13.38
C GLU A 127 -13.41 -17.65 14.07
N GLY A 128 -14.58 -18.26 13.91
CA GLY A 128 -15.78 -17.87 14.65
C GLY A 128 -16.66 -16.83 13.95
N LEU A 129 -16.56 -16.68 12.62
CA LEU A 129 -17.59 -15.95 11.88
C LEU A 129 -18.90 -16.73 11.90
N SER A 130 -20.00 -16.01 12.12
CA SER A 130 -21.36 -16.53 12.30
C SER A 130 -21.92 -17.32 11.11
N ASP A 131 -21.36 -17.13 9.92
CA ASP A 131 -21.74 -17.82 8.69
C ASP A 131 -20.80 -18.98 8.33
N GLY A 132 -19.92 -19.38 9.26
CA GLY A 132 -18.99 -20.49 9.11
C GLY A 132 -17.72 -20.15 8.35
N ARG A 133 -17.57 -18.92 7.84
CA ARG A 133 -16.33 -18.46 7.21
C ARG A 133 -15.19 -18.35 8.23
N PHE A 134 -13.97 -18.21 7.72
CA PHE A 134 -12.80 -17.80 8.52
C PHE A 134 -12.07 -16.67 7.81
N ALA A 135 -11.23 -15.96 8.55
CA ALA A 135 -10.45 -14.88 8.00
C ALA A 135 -8.95 -15.06 8.28
N VAL A 136 -8.13 -14.51 7.40
CA VAL A 136 -6.70 -14.36 7.61
C VAL A 136 -6.41 -12.86 7.61
N TYR A 137 -5.80 -12.37 8.69
CA TYR A 137 -5.30 -11.01 8.76
C TYR A 137 -3.78 -11.03 8.70
N THR A 138 -3.22 -10.38 7.69
CA THR A 138 -1.78 -10.30 7.49
C THR A 138 -1.30 -8.87 7.72
N LYS A 139 -0.32 -8.67 8.59
CA LYS A 139 0.32 -7.37 8.86
C LYS A 139 1.80 -7.44 8.45
N ILE A 140 2.27 -6.51 7.62
CA ILE A 140 3.67 -6.46 7.16
C ILE A 140 4.18 -5.03 7.20
N HIS A 141 5.38 -4.80 7.72
CA HIS A 141 5.98 -3.46 7.73
C HIS A 141 6.34 -2.99 6.31
N HIS A 142 6.10 -1.71 6.00
CA HIS A 142 6.30 -1.13 4.66
C HIS A 142 7.73 -1.27 4.12
N SER A 143 8.72 -1.37 5.01
CA SER A 143 10.12 -1.64 4.61
C SER A 143 10.34 -3.05 4.04
N VAL A 144 9.49 -4.02 4.38
CA VAL A 144 9.59 -5.41 3.90
C VAL A 144 8.85 -5.59 2.59
N ALA A 145 7.62 -5.11 2.54
CA ALA A 145 6.74 -5.21 1.39
C ALA A 145 5.79 -4.01 1.33
N ASP A 146 5.57 -3.49 0.13
CA ASP A 146 4.44 -2.62 -0.14
C ASP A 146 3.16 -3.42 -0.36
N GLY A 147 1.99 -2.76 -0.38
CA GLY A 147 0.70 -3.44 -0.53
C GLY A 147 0.60 -4.31 -1.79
N VAL A 148 1.22 -3.90 -2.90
CA VAL A 148 1.26 -4.71 -4.14
C VAL A 148 2.10 -5.97 -3.97
N THR A 149 3.26 -5.87 -3.31
CA THR A 149 4.09 -7.03 -3.00
C THR A 149 3.37 -7.97 -2.03
N ALA A 150 2.72 -7.44 -1.00
CA ALA A 150 1.94 -8.23 -0.04
C ALA A 150 0.83 -9.03 -0.74
N MET A 151 0.03 -8.37 -1.60
CA MET A 151 -1.02 -9.04 -2.38
C MET A 151 -0.47 -10.10 -3.34
N LYS A 152 0.70 -9.86 -3.95
CA LYS A 152 1.36 -10.85 -4.81
C LYS A 152 1.82 -12.07 -4.01
N MET A 153 2.33 -11.87 -2.80
CA MET A 153 2.78 -12.96 -1.93
C MET A 153 1.60 -13.83 -1.51
N LEU A 154 0.50 -13.21 -1.06
CA LEU A 154 -0.73 -13.89 -0.73
C LEU A 154 -1.25 -14.70 -1.94
N ARG A 155 -1.39 -14.08 -3.11
CA ARG A 155 -1.88 -14.77 -4.31
C ARG A 155 -1.05 -15.97 -4.71
N ASN A 156 0.26 -15.96 -4.46
CA ASN A 156 1.12 -17.08 -4.81
C ASN A 156 0.84 -18.33 -3.95
N ALA A 157 0.16 -18.19 -2.81
CA ALA A 157 -0.28 -19.30 -1.99
C ALA A 157 -1.68 -19.80 -2.34
N LEU A 158 -2.36 -19.15 -3.29
CA LEU A 158 -3.72 -19.51 -3.73
C LEU A 158 -3.70 -20.12 -5.13
N SER A 159 -4.69 -20.96 -5.43
CA SER A 159 -4.92 -21.57 -6.74
C SER A 159 -6.18 -21.05 -7.40
N GLU A 160 -6.27 -21.14 -8.72
CA GLU A 160 -7.54 -20.97 -9.45
C GLU A 160 -8.37 -22.26 -9.48
N ASP A 161 -7.76 -23.40 -9.12
CA ASP A 161 -8.41 -24.72 -9.05
C ASP A 161 -8.92 -24.99 -7.63
N SER A 162 -10.24 -25.17 -7.49
CA SER A 162 -10.89 -25.49 -6.21
C SER A 162 -10.55 -26.89 -5.71
N GLU A 163 -10.05 -27.78 -6.57
CA GLU A 163 -9.68 -29.15 -6.22
C GLU A 163 -8.20 -29.30 -5.83
N GLU A 164 -7.39 -28.24 -6.00
CA GLU A 164 -5.98 -28.28 -5.60
C GLU A 164 -5.86 -28.33 -4.06
N ARG A 165 -4.99 -29.21 -3.57
CA ARG A 165 -4.73 -29.48 -2.16
C ARG A 165 -3.22 -29.49 -1.92
N ASP A 166 -2.82 -29.48 -0.65
CA ASP A 166 -1.42 -29.37 -0.21
C ASP A 166 -0.76 -28.09 -0.77
N MET A 167 -1.55 -27.01 -0.82
CA MET A 167 -1.08 -25.69 -1.21
C MET A 167 -0.06 -25.15 -0.18
N PRO A 168 1.00 -24.47 -0.63
CA PRO A 168 1.97 -23.85 0.28
C PRO A 168 1.26 -22.85 1.19
N ALA A 169 1.75 -22.74 2.43
CA ALA A 169 1.19 -21.74 3.33
C ALA A 169 1.53 -20.31 2.83
N PRO A 170 0.72 -19.29 3.18
CA PRO A 170 0.95 -17.90 2.74
C PRO A 170 2.34 -17.31 3.04
N TRP A 171 3.04 -17.82 4.05
CA TRP A 171 4.40 -17.38 4.43
C TRP A 171 5.53 -18.18 3.75
N GLU A 172 5.19 -19.27 3.08
CA GLU A 172 6.15 -20.13 2.40
C GLU A 172 6.48 -19.62 1.00
N ARG A 173 7.60 -20.08 0.47
CA ARG A 173 7.84 -19.92 -0.97
C ARG A 173 6.84 -20.80 -1.71
N ALA A 174 5.98 -20.17 -2.50
CA ALA A 174 5.19 -20.90 -3.46
C ALA A 174 6.08 -21.80 -4.33
N HIS A 175 5.68 -23.06 -4.49
CA HIS A 175 6.32 -24.02 -5.39
C HIS A 175 6.11 -23.59 -6.84
N THR A 176 6.81 -22.55 -7.30
CA THR A 176 6.76 -22.13 -8.70
C THR A 176 8.13 -22.29 -9.35
N ARG A 177 8.05 -22.88 -10.57
CA ARG A 177 9.07 -23.10 -11.60
C ARG A 177 10.32 -22.20 -11.44
N PRO A 178 11.54 -22.75 -11.64
CA PRO A 178 12.78 -22.02 -11.38
C PRO A 178 12.75 -20.63 -12.02
N PRO A 179 13.14 -19.59 -11.27
CA PRO A 179 13.21 -18.25 -11.82
C PRO A 179 14.13 -18.30 -13.05
N ARG A 180 13.68 -17.72 -14.18
CA ARG A 180 14.57 -17.46 -15.31
C ARG A 180 15.74 -16.69 -14.75
N ALA A 181 16.94 -17.28 -14.83
CA ALA A 181 18.15 -16.76 -14.21
C ALA A 181 18.25 -15.24 -14.45
N GLN A 182 17.97 -14.45 -13.42
CA GLN A 182 18.44 -13.09 -13.40
C GLN A 182 19.94 -13.22 -13.33
N SER A 183 20.62 -12.85 -14.42
CA SER A 183 22.07 -12.79 -14.47
C SER A 183 22.52 -11.97 -13.27
N SER A 184 23.10 -12.62 -12.27
CA SER A 184 23.96 -11.96 -11.30
C SER A 184 25.15 -11.42 -12.09
N GLY A 185 25.00 -10.20 -12.61
CA GLY A 185 26.10 -9.45 -13.17
C GLY A 185 27.13 -9.29 -12.06
N GLY A 186 28.24 -10.01 -12.17
CA GLY A 186 29.35 -9.88 -11.25
C GLY A 186 29.74 -8.41 -11.11
N PHE A 187 29.80 -7.94 -9.87
CA PHE A 187 30.35 -6.62 -9.54
C PHE A 187 31.83 -6.59 -9.98
N SER A 188 32.09 -6.01 -11.14
CA SER A 188 33.45 -5.69 -11.58
C SER A 188 33.72 -4.22 -11.29
N LEU A 189 34.67 -3.95 -10.40
CA LEU A 189 35.15 -2.61 -10.04
C LEU A 189 35.65 -1.80 -11.26
N SER A 190 35.98 -2.45 -12.38
CA SER A 190 36.43 -1.80 -13.61
C SER A 190 35.33 -1.09 -14.43
N ASN A 191 34.05 -1.36 -14.16
CA ASN A 191 32.93 -0.71 -14.89
C ASN A 191 32.49 0.64 -14.31
N LEU A 192 33.00 1.03 -13.13
CA LEU A 192 32.67 2.31 -12.48
C LEU A 192 33.27 3.52 -13.18
N ALA A 193 34.43 3.38 -13.82
CA ALA A 193 35.12 4.51 -14.47
C ALA A 193 34.47 4.91 -15.82
N GLY A 194 33.86 3.96 -16.54
CA GLY A 194 33.18 4.23 -17.82
C GLY A 194 31.71 4.64 -17.67
N ALA A 195 31.02 4.15 -16.64
CA ALA A 195 29.63 4.50 -16.36
C ALA A 195 29.51 5.94 -15.84
N THR A 196 30.42 6.36 -14.95
CA THR A 196 30.42 7.71 -14.36
C THR A 196 30.53 8.84 -15.39
N LEU A 197 31.25 8.65 -16.50
CA LEU A 197 31.40 9.69 -17.53
C LEU A 197 30.19 9.80 -18.49
N ARG A 198 29.44 8.72 -18.72
CA ARG A 198 28.19 8.77 -19.52
C ARG A 198 27.02 9.25 -18.67
N THR A 199 26.90 8.77 -17.44
CA THR A 199 25.87 9.21 -16.50
C THR A 199 25.98 10.71 -16.21
N ALA A 200 27.19 11.26 -16.07
CA ALA A 200 27.39 12.69 -15.84
C ALA A 200 26.85 13.58 -16.98
N ARG A 201 26.94 13.13 -18.24
CA ARG A 201 26.48 13.88 -19.42
C ARG A 201 24.96 13.85 -19.56
N ASP A 202 24.34 12.72 -19.23
CA ASP A 202 22.89 12.55 -19.25
C ASP A 202 22.22 13.24 -18.04
N THR A 203 22.86 13.26 -16.86
CA THR A 203 22.36 14.02 -15.70
C THR A 203 22.41 15.54 -15.89
N ALA A 204 23.33 16.09 -16.68
CA ALA A 204 23.44 17.54 -16.85
C ALA A 204 22.23 18.13 -17.62
N GLY A 205 21.70 17.39 -18.60
CA GLY A 205 20.47 17.76 -19.32
C GLY A 205 19.22 17.60 -18.45
N ASP A 206 19.13 16.50 -17.71
CA ASP A 206 17.98 16.22 -16.83
C ASP A 206 17.90 17.18 -15.63
N VAL A 207 19.03 17.55 -15.02
CA VAL A 207 19.08 18.52 -13.92
C VAL A 207 18.73 19.94 -14.37
N ALA A 208 19.12 20.33 -15.59
CA ALA A 208 18.72 21.62 -16.15
C ALA A 208 17.21 21.72 -16.39
N GLY A 209 16.54 20.60 -16.71
CA GLY A 209 15.08 20.52 -16.85
C GLY A 209 14.30 20.45 -15.54
N LEU A 210 14.95 20.03 -14.43
CA LEU A 210 14.33 19.94 -13.11
C LEU A 210 14.02 21.33 -12.51
N VAL A 211 14.91 22.31 -12.67
CA VAL A 211 14.72 23.65 -12.06
C VAL A 211 13.48 24.38 -12.62
N PRO A 212 13.27 24.48 -13.95
CA PRO A 212 12.06 25.08 -14.50
C PRO A 212 10.79 24.27 -14.21
N ALA A 213 10.85 22.93 -14.19
CA ALA A 213 9.72 22.07 -13.88
C ALA A 213 9.27 22.21 -12.41
N LEU A 214 10.23 22.27 -11.49
CA LEU A 214 9.98 22.53 -10.07
C LEU A 214 9.49 23.96 -9.85
N ALA A 215 10.14 24.96 -10.47
CA ALA A 215 9.72 26.36 -10.36
C ALA A 215 8.31 26.60 -10.94
N GLY A 216 7.99 25.95 -12.07
CA GLY A 216 6.67 25.99 -12.72
C GLY A 216 5.58 25.31 -11.89
N THR A 217 5.91 24.21 -11.23
CA THR A 217 4.98 23.54 -10.30
C THR A 217 4.75 24.38 -9.05
N ILE A 218 5.81 24.92 -8.45
CA ILE A 218 5.72 25.81 -7.29
C ILE A 218 4.88 27.04 -7.64
N THR A 219 5.15 27.70 -8.77
CA THR A 219 4.36 28.88 -9.19
C THR A 219 2.91 28.56 -9.52
N ARG A 220 2.57 27.38 -10.07
CA ARG A 220 1.18 26.94 -10.26
C ARG A 220 0.49 26.60 -8.93
N ALA A 221 1.20 25.93 -8.01
CA ALA A 221 0.71 25.65 -6.67
C ALA A 221 0.43 26.93 -5.86
N PHE A 222 1.17 28.01 -6.12
CA PHE A 222 0.94 29.31 -5.50
C PHE A 222 -0.10 30.19 -6.23
N ARG A 223 -0.45 29.91 -7.49
CA ARG A 223 -1.33 30.77 -8.31
C ARG A 223 -2.76 30.29 -8.45
N ASP A 224 -3.06 28.98 -8.41
CA ASP A 224 -4.40 28.48 -8.73
C ASP A 224 -5.08 27.65 -7.65
N LYS A 225 -6.38 27.90 -7.49
CA LYS A 225 -7.33 27.12 -6.72
C LYS A 225 -7.51 25.75 -7.38
N GLY A 226 -6.83 24.71 -6.86
CA GLY A 226 -7.27 23.32 -7.02
C GLY A 226 -6.92 22.59 -8.32
N GLY A 227 -5.79 22.90 -8.98
CA GLY A 227 -5.27 22.07 -10.08
C GLY A 227 -4.61 20.76 -9.59
N PRO A 228 -4.32 19.79 -10.49
CA PRO A 228 -3.73 18.47 -10.15
C PRO A 228 -2.33 18.51 -9.52
N LEU A 229 -1.72 19.70 -9.45
CA LEU A 229 -0.41 19.98 -8.88
C LEU A 229 -0.46 21.00 -7.72
N ALA A 230 -1.66 21.39 -7.27
CA ALA A 230 -1.83 22.27 -6.13
C ALA A 230 -1.55 21.49 -4.83
N LEU A 231 -0.37 21.72 -4.24
CA LEU A 231 0.06 21.13 -2.96
C LEU A 231 -0.56 21.89 -1.76
N SER A 232 -1.87 22.12 -1.78
CA SER A 232 -2.56 22.86 -0.74
C SER A 232 -3.99 22.37 -0.62
N ALA A 233 -4.30 21.77 0.52
CA ALA A 233 -5.61 21.25 0.87
C ALA A 233 -6.22 22.04 2.05
N PRO A 234 -7.55 22.08 2.19
CA PRO A 234 -8.18 22.68 3.35
C PRO A 234 -7.78 21.95 4.62
N ARG A 235 -7.81 22.65 5.76
CA ARG A 235 -7.66 22.00 7.06
C ARG A 235 -8.93 21.23 7.37
N THR A 236 -8.77 20.00 7.83
CA THR A 236 -9.87 19.12 8.24
C THR A 236 -9.48 18.34 9.48
N PRO A 237 -10.46 17.72 10.18
CA PRO A 237 -10.18 16.78 11.25
C PRO A 237 -9.30 15.59 10.84
N PHE A 238 -9.12 15.31 9.53
CA PHE A 238 -8.24 14.26 9.04
C PHE A 238 -6.75 14.63 9.06
N ASN A 239 -6.41 15.91 9.24
CA ASN A 239 -5.03 16.43 9.13
C ASN A 239 -4.53 17.02 10.45
N VAL A 240 -4.79 16.30 11.55
CA VAL A 240 -4.37 16.67 12.90
C VAL A 240 -3.48 15.57 13.49
N PRO A 241 -2.69 15.84 14.55
CA PRO A 241 -2.00 14.79 15.28
C PRO A 241 -2.98 13.71 15.75
N ILE A 242 -2.64 12.43 15.51
CA ILE A 242 -3.46 11.27 15.85
C ILE A 242 -2.84 10.46 17.00
N THR A 243 -3.61 9.50 17.52
CA THR A 243 -3.10 8.47 18.43
C THR A 243 -2.69 7.22 17.65
N GLY A 244 -2.14 6.22 18.34
CA GLY A 244 -1.88 4.89 17.77
C GLY A 244 -3.14 4.05 17.52
N ALA A 245 -4.28 4.43 18.13
CA ALA A 245 -5.53 3.68 17.98
C ALA A 245 -5.99 3.68 16.51
N ARG A 246 -6.54 2.54 16.08
CA ARG A 246 -7.03 2.36 14.71
C ARG A 246 -8.46 1.90 14.73
N GLN A 247 -9.19 2.33 13.70
CA GLN A 247 -10.49 1.78 13.36
C GLN A 247 -10.44 1.39 11.89
N PHE A 248 -10.74 0.12 11.62
CA PHE A 248 -10.79 -0.46 10.30
C PHE A 248 -12.25 -0.74 9.95
N ALA A 249 -12.64 -0.43 8.72
CA ALA A 249 -13.94 -0.74 8.16
C ALA A 249 -13.75 -1.22 6.73
N ALA A 250 -14.42 -2.31 6.39
CA ALA A 250 -14.42 -2.88 5.04
C ALA A 250 -15.85 -3.19 4.62
N GLN A 251 -16.09 -3.15 3.31
CA GLN A 251 -17.37 -3.49 2.70
C GLN A 251 -17.12 -3.85 1.23
N SER A 252 -18.02 -4.68 0.67
CA SER A 252 -17.98 -5.13 -0.71
C SER A 252 -19.09 -4.49 -1.55
N TRP A 253 -18.77 -4.18 -2.81
CA TRP A 253 -19.74 -3.69 -3.80
C TRP A 253 -19.63 -4.52 -5.09
N PRO A 254 -20.76 -4.87 -5.75
CA PRO A 254 -20.72 -5.59 -7.01
C PRO A 254 -19.97 -4.81 -8.09
N LEU A 255 -18.94 -5.43 -8.68
CA LEU A 255 -18.08 -4.77 -9.66
C LEU A 255 -18.84 -4.42 -10.96
N GLU A 256 -19.82 -5.23 -11.34
CA GLU A 256 -20.71 -5.00 -12.48
C GLU A 256 -21.49 -3.69 -12.31
N ARG A 257 -21.92 -3.39 -11.08
CA ARG A 257 -22.61 -2.13 -10.76
C ARG A 257 -21.67 -0.95 -10.97
N LEU A 258 -20.43 -1.03 -10.49
CA LEU A 258 -19.44 0.04 -10.67
C LEU A 258 -19.07 0.24 -12.15
N ARG A 259 -18.90 -0.86 -12.90
CA ARG A 259 -18.67 -0.84 -14.35
C ARG A 259 -19.83 -0.19 -15.11
N LEU A 260 -21.07 -0.44 -14.69
CA LEU A 260 -22.24 0.17 -15.30
C LEU A 260 -22.25 1.70 -15.10
N VAL A 261 -21.98 2.17 -13.88
CA VAL A 261 -21.88 3.62 -13.59
C VAL A 261 -20.77 4.24 -14.43
N ALA A 262 -19.57 3.65 -14.39
CA ALA A 262 -18.41 4.11 -15.15
C ALA A 262 -18.73 4.26 -16.66
N LYS A 263 -19.42 3.27 -17.23
CA LYS A 263 -19.82 3.30 -18.65
C LYS A 263 -20.83 4.41 -18.95
N LEU A 264 -21.83 4.61 -18.09
CA LEU A 264 -22.89 5.59 -18.30
C LEU A 264 -22.42 7.04 -18.09
N SER A 265 -21.37 7.23 -17.28
CA SER A 265 -20.78 8.55 -17.00
C SER A 265 -19.51 8.84 -17.79
N ASP A 266 -19.16 7.99 -18.77
CA ASP A 266 -17.91 8.09 -19.55
C ASP A 266 -16.67 8.25 -18.64
N SER A 267 -16.64 7.48 -17.56
CA SER A 267 -15.61 7.50 -16.52
C SER A 267 -14.95 6.12 -16.37
N THR A 268 -13.86 6.04 -15.63
CA THR A 268 -13.24 4.76 -15.26
C THR A 268 -13.77 4.23 -13.93
N ILE A 269 -13.53 2.95 -13.63
CA ILE A 269 -13.85 2.36 -12.32
C ILE A 269 -13.16 3.13 -11.19
N ASN A 270 -11.92 3.58 -11.41
CA ASN A 270 -11.17 4.35 -10.42
C ASN A 270 -11.84 5.69 -10.10
N ASP A 271 -12.40 6.37 -11.11
CA ASP A 271 -13.10 7.65 -10.92
C ASP A 271 -14.40 7.44 -10.13
N VAL A 272 -15.12 6.35 -10.40
CA VAL A 272 -16.32 5.97 -9.64
C VAL A 272 -15.98 5.67 -8.17
N VAL A 273 -14.90 4.94 -7.90
CA VAL A 273 -14.45 4.65 -6.52
C VAL A 273 -14.04 5.94 -5.80
N LEU A 274 -13.33 6.85 -6.47
CA LEU A 274 -13.00 8.17 -5.92
C LEU A 274 -14.26 9.00 -5.63
N ALA A 275 -15.28 8.93 -6.50
CA ALA A 275 -16.56 9.63 -6.30
C ALA A 275 -17.37 9.02 -5.14
N MET A 276 -17.35 7.70 -4.96
CA MET A 276 -17.94 7.04 -3.78
C MET A 276 -17.25 7.49 -2.49
N SER A 277 -15.91 7.50 -2.46
CA SER A 277 -15.13 8.00 -1.34
C SER A 277 -15.41 9.48 -1.06
N SER A 278 -15.50 10.31 -2.10
CA SER A 278 -15.86 11.72 -1.98
C SER A 278 -17.24 11.92 -1.35
N GLY A 279 -18.25 11.16 -1.80
CA GLY A 279 -19.59 11.18 -1.22
C GLY A 279 -19.59 10.78 0.26
N ALA A 280 -18.91 9.70 0.61
CA ALA A 280 -18.81 9.22 1.99
C ALA A 280 -18.09 10.24 2.90
N LEU A 281 -16.98 10.81 2.46
CA LEU A 281 -16.23 11.83 3.20
C LEU A 281 -17.02 13.12 3.38
N ARG A 282 -17.77 13.53 2.34
CA ARG A 282 -18.66 14.69 2.43
C ARG A 282 -19.72 14.45 3.50
N SER A 283 -20.48 13.36 3.41
CA SER A 283 -21.52 13.06 4.39
C SER A 283 -20.96 12.96 5.81
N TYR A 284 -19.82 12.28 5.99
CA TYR A 284 -19.15 12.22 7.29
C TYR A 284 -18.80 13.60 7.85
N LEU A 285 -18.24 14.49 7.03
CA LEU A 285 -17.88 15.84 7.48
C LEU A 285 -19.11 16.75 7.69
N GLU A 286 -20.19 16.55 6.94
CA GLU A 286 -21.47 17.23 7.18
C GLU A 286 -22.07 16.82 8.53
N ASP A 287 -22.13 15.51 8.81
CA ASP A 287 -22.63 14.95 10.06
C ASP A 287 -21.86 15.44 11.31
N HIS A 288 -20.64 15.94 11.11
CA HIS A 288 -19.75 16.45 12.16
C HIS A 288 -19.55 17.97 12.10
N ASP A 289 -20.35 18.71 11.33
CA ASP A 289 -20.25 20.18 11.15
C ASP A 289 -18.83 20.65 10.78
N ALA A 290 -18.11 19.83 10.00
CA ALA A 290 -16.69 19.99 9.69
C ALA A 290 -16.39 20.03 8.18
N LEU A 291 -17.40 20.09 7.32
CA LEU A 291 -17.21 20.19 5.87
C LEU A 291 -16.62 21.55 5.48
N PRO A 292 -15.39 21.61 4.92
CA PRO A 292 -14.83 22.87 4.44
C PRO A 292 -15.56 23.40 3.19
N ALA A 293 -15.48 24.71 2.98
CA ALA A 293 -15.98 25.35 1.75
C ALA A 293 -15.13 25.01 0.51
N GLU A 294 -13.85 24.70 0.71
CA GLU A 294 -12.93 24.21 -0.34
C GLU A 294 -13.02 22.67 -0.47
N PRO A 295 -12.81 22.10 -1.67
CA PRO A 295 -12.80 20.65 -1.85
C PRO A 295 -11.67 19.97 -1.07
N LEU A 296 -11.91 18.72 -0.66
CA LEU A 296 -10.85 17.83 -0.23
C LEU A 296 -9.95 17.45 -1.40
N VAL A 297 -8.66 17.26 -1.10
CA VAL A 297 -7.65 16.78 -2.05
C VAL A 297 -7.16 15.41 -1.62
N ALA A 298 -7.27 14.42 -2.51
CA ALA A 298 -6.74 13.08 -2.30
C ALA A 298 -5.40 12.89 -3.01
N MET A 299 -4.42 12.32 -2.33
CA MET A 299 -3.22 11.78 -2.95
C MET A 299 -3.52 10.40 -3.52
N VAL A 300 -3.40 10.23 -4.82
CA VAL A 300 -3.75 8.99 -5.55
C VAL A 300 -2.51 8.39 -6.20
N PRO A 301 -1.99 7.26 -5.70
CA PRO A 301 -0.90 6.53 -6.35
C PRO A 301 -1.36 5.94 -7.68
N VAL A 302 -0.57 6.11 -8.74
CA VAL A 302 -0.84 5.59 -10.09
C VAL A 302 0.33 4.80 -10.64
N SER A 303 0.05 3.73 -11.39
CA SER A 303 1.09 2.90 -11.99
C SER A 303 1.63 3.52 -13.29
N LEU A 304 2.95 3.55 -13.47
CA LEU A 304 3.62 4.16 -14.64
C LEU A 304 4.02 3.14 -15.72
N GLN A 305 3.34 2.00 -15.79
CA GLN A 305 3.72 0.84 -16.64
C GLN A 305 3.89 1.15 -18.14
N ASN A 306 3.34 2.26 -18.65
CA ASN A 306 3.38 2.60 -20.07
C ASN A 306 4.68 3.30 -20.54
N GLN A 307 5.61 3.66 -19.65
CA GLN A 307 6.89 4.21 -20.08
C GLN A 307 7.91 3.08 -20.36
N ARG A 308 8.05 2.74 -21.65
CA ARG A 308 8.81 1.61 -22.23
C ARG A 308 10.31 1.49 -21.88
N GLN A 309 10.86 2.24 -20.92
CA GLN A 309 12.31 2.28 -20.66
C GLN A 309 12.75 2.36 -19.19
N ALA A 310 11.89 2.15 -18.20
CA ALA A 310 12.32 2.24 -16.81
C ALA A 310 12.81 0.89 -16.26
N ALA A 311 14.06 0.87 -15.80
CA ALA A 311 14.71 -0.25 -15.13
C ALA A 311 13.91 -0.77 -13.93
N THR A 312 14.16 -2.04 -13.61
CA THR A 312 13.59 -2.82 -12.49
C THR A 312 13.39 -2.02 -11.21
N GLY A 313 12.13 -1.76 -10.83
CA GLY A 313 11.73 -1.09 -9.58
C GLY A 313 10.26 -0.64 -9.64
N ASN A 314 9.57 -0.55 -8.50
CA ASN A 314 8.18 -0.11 -8.42
C ASN A 314 8.04 1.37 -8.84
N ASN A 315 7.75 1.63 -10.11
CA ASN A 315 7.50 2.98 -10.63
C ASN A 315 6.04 3.38 -10.39
N ILE A 316 5.81 4.00 -9.23
CA ILE A 316 4.52 4.54 -8.81
C ILE A 316 4.63 6.07 -8.87
N GLY A 317 3.77 6.69 -9.69
CA GLY A 317 3.56 8.13 -9.69
C GLY A 317 2.49 8.52 -8.67
N VAL A 318 2.40 9.80 -8.35
CA VAL A 318 1.38 10.34 -7.44
C VAL A 318 0.63 11.47 -8.13
N LEU A 319 -0.70 11.44 -8.05
CA LEU A 319 -1.59 12.51 -8.49
C LEU A 319 -2.26 13.17 -7.28
N MET A 320 -2.49 14.48 -7.35
CA MET A 320 -3.37 15.18 -6.41
C MET A 320 -4.73 15.35 -7.07
N CYS A 321 -5.74 14.66 -6.54
CA CYS A 321 -7.09 14.63 -7.09
C CYS A 321 -8.00 15.56 -6.28
N ASN A 322 -8.66 16.49 -6.96
CA ASN A 322 -9.76 17.26 -6.39
C ASN A 322 -10.99 16.36 -6.27
N LEU A 323 -11.44 16.10 -5.04
CA LEU A 323 -12.58 15.21 -4.78
C LEU A 323 -13.94 15.87 -5.03
N GLY A 324 -14.00 17.17 -5.29
CA GLY A 324 -15.27 17.87 -5.53
C GLY A 324 -16.18 17.95 -4.29
N THR A 325 -15.70 17.67 -3.07
CA THR A 325 -16.55 17.54 -1.87
C THR A 325 -17.37 18.77 -1.49
N HIS A 326 -17.06 19.95 -2.04
CA HIS A 326 -17.86 21.17 -1.87
C HIS A 326 -19.17 21.14 -2.67
N GLN A 327 -19.28 20.29 -3.69
CA GLN A 327 -20.46 20.16 -4.56
C GLN A 327 -21.48 19.19 -3.95
N PRO A 328 -22.77 19.60 -3.85
CA PRO A 328 -23.82 18.76 -3.27
C PRO A 328 -24.28 17.63 -4.20
N ASP A 329 -24.26 17.86 -5.52
CA ASP A 329 -24.68 16.86 -6.50
C ASP A 329 -23.61 15.79 -6.75
N ALA A 330 -24.02 14.53 -6.91
CA ALA A 330 -23.10 13.42 -7.08
C ALA A 330 -22.49 13.33 -8.49
N ALA A 331 -23.22 13.75 -9.52
CA ALA A 331 -22.73 13.76 -10.89
C ALA A 331 -21.68 14.87 -11.08
N ASP A 332 -21.93 16.06 -10.53
CA ASP A 332 -20.94 17.16 -10.56
C ASP A 332 -19.62 16.74 -9.89
N ARG A 333 -19.71 16.05 -8.74
CA ARG A 333 -18.51 15.50 -8.05
C ARG A 333 -17.75 14.52 -8.92
N LEU A 334 -18.45 13.60 -9.58
CA LEU A 334 -17.83 12.62 -10.46
C LEU A 334 -17.15 13.31 -11.66
N ASP A 335 -17.79 14.31 -12.27
CA ASP A 335 -17.21 15.07 -13.38
C ASP A 335 -15.95 15.84 -12.97
N THR A 336 -15.97 16.46 -11.79
CA THR A 336 -14.80 17.14 -11.21
C THR A 336 -13.63 16.17 -11.00
N ILE A 337 -13.92 15.01 -10.42
CA ILE A 337 -12.92 13.96 -10.16
C ILE A 337 -12.35 13.43 -11.48
N ARG A 338 -13.21 13.10 -12.43
CA ARG A 338 -12.82 12.62 -13.76
C ARG A 338 -11.89 13.62 -14.44
N THR A 339 -12.28 14.90 -14.48
CA THR A 339 -11.49 15.98 -15.07
C THR A 339 -10.13 16.10 -14.39
N SER A 340 -10.12 16.14 -13.05
CA SER A 340 -8.87 16.23 -12.27
C SER A 340 -7.92 15.05 -12.52
N MET A 341 -8.46 13.83 -12.61
CA MET A 341 -7.67 12.63 -12.89
C MET A 341 -7.16 12.58 -14.33
N CYS A 342 -7.95 13.02 -15.31
CA CYS A 342 -7.54 13.12 -16.72
C CYS A 342 -6.39 14.12 -16.88
N GLU A 343 -6.56 15.35 -16.40
CA GLU A 343 -5.52 16.39 -16.45
C GLU A 343 -4.24 15.97 -15.73
N GLY A 344 -4.38 15.31 -14.56
CA GLY A 344 -3.25 14.78 -13.82
C GLY A 344 -2.48 13.70 -14.58
N LYS A 345 -3.19 12.75 -15.21
CA LYS A 345 -2.57 11.70 -16.04
C LYS A 345 -1.89 12.30 -17.27
N GLU A 346 -2.53 13.22 -17.98
CA GLU A 346 -1.95 13.91 -19.13
C GLU A 346 -0.66 14.67 -18.76
N ALA A 347 -0.68 15.34 -17.60
CA ALA A 347 0.51 16.01 -17.07
C ALA A 347 1.65 15.01 -16.81
N LEU A 348 1.37 13.85 -16.20
CA LEU A 348 2.38 12.81 -15.97
C LEU A 348 2.88 12.17 -17.28
N GLU A 349 2.00 11.94 -18.25
CA GLU A 349 2.37 11.36 -19.56
C GLU A 349 3.32 12.27 -20.36
N SER A 350 3.22 13.58 -20.16
CA SER A 350 4.12 14.56 -20.76
C SER A 350 5.52 14.61 -20.14
N MET A 351 5.75 13.93 -19.01
CA MET A 351 6.99 13.96 -18.23
C MET A 351 7.84 12.69 -18.43
N SER A 352 9.16 12.83 -18.35
CA SER A 352 10.06 11.69 -18.26
C SER A 352 9.93 10.95 -16.92
N ALA A 353 10.34 9.69 -16.85
CA ALA A 353 10.35 8.93 -15.60
C ALA A 353 11.15 9.64 -14.48
N THR A 354 12.26 10.30 -14.81
CA THR A 354 13.07 11.08 -13.85
C THR A 354 12.34 12.31 -13.34
N GLN A 355 11.61 13.00 -14.20
CA GLN A 355 10.76 14.14 -13.81
C GLN A 355 9.59 13.69 -12.92
N ILE A 356 8.94 12.57 -13.23
CA ILE A 356 7.86 12.01 -12.41
C ILE A 356 8.37 11.62 -11.03
N LEU A 357 9.54 10.97 -10.95
CA LEU A 357 10.16 10.61 -9.68
C LEU A 357 10.53 11.86 -8.86
N ALA A 358 11.12 12.88 -9.49
CA ALA A 358 11.46 14.13 -8.80
C ALA A 358 10.21 14.87 -8.31
N MET A 359 9.15 14.94 -9.12
CA MET A 359 7.87 15.53 -8.76
C MET A 359 7.17 14.76 -7.64
N SER A 360 7.18 13.43 -7.70
CA SER A 360 6.63 12.57 -6.65
C SER A 360 7.40 12.76 -5.34
N ALA A 361 8.73 12.89 -5.41
CA ALA A 361 9.56 13.20 -4.24
C ALA A 361 9.22 14.57 -3.64
N VAL A 362 8.95 15.59 -4.47
CA VAL A 362 8.53 16.92 -3.99
C VAL A 362 7.13 16.88 -3.38
N GLY A 363 6.17 16.17 -3.99
CA GLY A 363 4.82 16.01 -3.45
C GLY A 363 4.79 15.22 -2.14
N ALA A 364 5.68 14.23 -2.00
CA ALA A 364 5.84 13.42 -0.79
C ALA A 364 6.77 14.07 0.27
N ALA A 365 7.57 15.08 -0.08
CA ALA A 365 8.52 15.70 0.83
C ALA A 365 7.87 16.26 2.11
N PRO A 366 6.69 16.93 2.06
CA PRO A 366 6.01 17.36 3.28
C PRO A 366 5.59 16.17 4.17
N VAL A 367 5.24 15.03 3.60
CA VAL A 367 4.91 13.81 4.35
C VAL A 367 6.15 13.32 5.09
N GLY A 368 7.28 13.15 4.39
CA GLY A 368 8.55 12.74 5.00
C GLY A 368 9.04 13.73 6.07
N ALA A 369 8.92 15.04 5.82
CA ALA A 369 9.24 16.07 6.80
C ALA A 369 8.33 15.99 8.04
N SER A 370 7.02 15.77 7.86
CA SER A 370 6.09 15.62 8.98
C SER A 370 6.36 14.35 9.80
N MET A 371 6.85 13.28 9.16
CA MET A 371 7.27 12.05 9.85
C MET A 371 8.53 12.26 10.69
N LEU A 372 9.51 13.02 10.18
CA LEU A 372 10.78 13.24 10.87
C LEU A 372 10.73 14.34 11.94
N PHE A 373 9.97 15.41 11.69
CA PHE A 373 9.97 16.61 12.52
C PHE A 373 8.64 16.87 13.23
N GLY A 374 7.64 16.00 13.05
CA GLY A 374 6.31 16.13 13.61
C GLY A 374 5.37 17.01 12.78
N HIS A 375 4.07 16.92 13.08
CA HIS A 375 3.04 17.67 12.37
C HIS A 375 3.00 19.14 12.82
N ASN A 376 3.18 20.08 11.89
CA ASN A 376 3.02 21.51 12.17
C ASN A 376 1.62 21.99 11.76
N SER A 377 0.71 22.07 12.73
CA SER A 377 -0.70 22.48 12.54
C SER A 377 -0.90 23.88 11.97
N ARG A 378 0.15 24.72 11.91
CA ARG A 378 0.08 26.09 11.38
C ARG A 378 0.22 26.18 9.87
N LEU A 379 0.64 25.13 9.18
CA LEU A 379 0.68 25.09 7.72
C LEU A 379 -0.59 24.43 7.16
N ARG A 380 -0.93 24.67 5.89
CA ARG A 380 -1.95 23.88 5.19
C ARG A 380 -1.33 22.52 4.84
N PRO A 381 -2.08 21.41 4.98
CA PRO A 381 -1.59 20.13 4.53
C PRO A 381 -1.51 20.10 2.99
N PRO A 382 -0.59 19.32 2.40
CA PRO A 382 -0.48 19.17 0.94
C PRO A 382 -1.66 18.43 0.32
N PHE A 383 -2.29 17.51 1.08
CA PHE A 383 -3.47 16.73 0.72
C PHE A 383 -4.21 16.33 2.01
N ASN A 384 -5.48 15.94 1.92
CA ASN A 384 -6.28 15.53 3.08
C ASN A 384 -6.14 14.05 3.42
N LEU A 385 -6.07 13.19 2.42
CA LEU A 385 -6.03 11.74 2.58
C LEU A 385 -5.34 11.06 1.38
N ILE A 386 -5.05 9.77 1.54
CA ILE A 386 -4.52 8.91 0.49
C ILE A 386 -5.63 7.95 0.07
N ILE A 387 -5.92 7.87 -1.23
CA ILE A 387 -6.85 6.87 -1.77
C ILE A 387 -6.09 6.04 -2.80
N SER A 388 -5.99 4.74 -2.56
CA SER A 388 -5.36 3.80 -3.48
C SER A 388 -6.37 2.78 -3.97
N ASN A 389 -6.15 2.30 -5.20
CA ASN A 389 -6.92 1.23 -5.79
C ASN A 389 -5.95 0.18 -6.33
N VAL A 390 -5.95 -0.99 -5.71
CA VAL A 390 -5.07 -2.11 -6.09
C VAL A 390 -5.90 -3.17 -6.79
N PRO A 391 -5.56 -3.57 -8.03
CA PRO A 391 -6.28 -4.62 -8.73
C PRO A 391 -6.26 -5.94 -7.93
N GLY A 392 -7.45 -6.46 -7.62
CA GLY A 392 -7.65 -7.79 -7.08
C GLY A 392 -7.61 -8.89 -8.14
N PRO A 393 -7.78 -10.16 -7.76
CA PRO A 393 -7.90 -11.27 -8.70
C PRO A 393 -9.18 -11.13 -9.56
N SER A 394 -9.11 -11.61 -10.81
CA SER A 394 -10.25 -11.59 -11.75
C SER A 394 -11.19 -12.78 -11.63
N SER A 395 -10.78 -13.81 -10.89
CA SER A 395 -11.49 -15.05 -10.63
C SER A 395 -11.39 -15.39 -9.13
N PRO A 396 -12.29 -16.24 -8.61
CA PRO A 396 -12.12 -16.84 -7.29
C PRO A 396 -10.76 -17.53 -7.19
N LEU A 397 -10.16 -17.46 -6.01
CA LEU A 397 -8.91 -18.11 -5.68
C LEU A 397 -9.12 -18.95 -4.43
N TYR A 398 -8.45 -20.10 -4.37
CA TYR A 398 -8.66 -21.11 -3.35
C TYR A 398 -7.38 -21.44 -2.59
N TRP A 399 -7.50 -21.72 -1.30
CA TRP A 399 -6.43 -22.29 -0.49
C TRP A 399 -6.90 -23.63 0.07
N ASN A 400 -6.36 -24.74 -0.46
CA ASN A 400 -6.79 -26.10 -0.11
C ASN A 400 -8.32 -26.32 -0.28
N GLY A 401 -8.92 -25.66 -1.26
CA GLY A 401 -10.36 -25.71 -1.57
C GLY A 401 -11.23 -24.71 -0.81
N ALA A 402 -10.65 -23.89 0.06
CA ALA A 402 -11.32 -22.79 0.77
C ALA A 402 -11.24 -21.45 0.03
#